data_AF-A0A960PJU0-F1
#
_entry.id   AF-A0A960PJU0-F1
#
_cell.length_a   1.000
_cell.length_b   1.000
_cell.length_c   1.000
_cell.angle_alpha   90.00
_cell.angle_beta   90.00
_cell.angle_gamma   90.00
#
_symmetry.space_group_name_H-M   'P 1'
#
loop_
_entity.id
_entity.type
_entity.pdbx_description
1 polymer ?
#
loop_
_entity_poly.entity_id
_entity_poly.type
_entity_poly.pdbx_seq_one_letter_code
_entity_poly.pdbx_strand_id
1 'polypeptide(L)'
;MPWCNDCNRFYTQSTLNPDGTCPDGHQAAPLPPPGAAAIDPASGPATDSATTDEDSGRVAPWHFWVMVVALAIYLGWRLVQGIMWAIGKL
;
A
#
# COMPACT_ATOMS: atom_id res chain seq x y z
N MET A 1 18.43 -7.56 1.29
CA MET A 1 18.24 -8.37 2.52
C MET A 1 17.22 -9.44 2.18
N PRO A 2 17.56 -10.73 2.25
CA PRO A 2 16.66 -11.81 1.82
C PRO A 2 15.40 -11.86 2.70
N TRP A 3 14.25 -11.98 2.04
CA TRP A 3 12.94 -12.06 2.65
C TRP A 3 12.40 -13.48 2.53
N CYS A 4 11.73 -13.96 3.57
CA CYS A 4 11.00 -15.22 3.55
C CYS A 4 9.50 -14.94 3.65
N ASN A 5 8.72 -15.38 2.65
CA ASN A 5 7.27 -15.19 2.63
C ASN A 5 6.56 -16.03 3.69
N ASP A 6 7.00 -17.26 3.91
CA ASP A 6 6.38 -18.17 4.88
C ASP A 6 6.55 -17.67 6.32
N CYS A 7 7.73 -17.13 6.65
CA CYS A 7 8.02 -16.60 7.98
C CYS A 7 7.66 -15.10 8.13
N ASN A 8 7.29 -14.42 7.03
CA ASN A 8 6.99 -12.98 6.98
C ASN A 8 8.05 -12.11 7.68
N ARG A 9 9.34 -12.40 7.45
CA ARG A 9 10.47 -11.75 8.14
C ARG A 9 11.72 -11.63 7.24
N PHE A 10 12.52 -10.59 7.50
CA PHE A 10 13.85 -10.42 6.91
C PHE A 10 14.92 -11.18 7.68
N TYR A 11 15.79 -11.88 6.94
CA TYR A 11 16.96 -12.59 7.48
C TYR A 11 18.26 -11.96 6.96
N THR A 12 19.35 -12.09 7.70
CA THR A 12 20.70 -11.67 7.26
C THR A 12 21.45 -12.87 6.69
N GLN A 13 22.43 -12.67 5.81
CA GLN A 13 23.15 -13.78 5.16
C GLN A 13 23.84 -14.72 6.16
N SER A 14 24.22 -14.22 7.34
CA SER A 14 24.82 -15.03 8.41
C SER A 14 23.83 -15.97 9.10
N THR A 15 22.53 -15.74 8.93
CA THR A 15 21.45 -16.54 9.55
C THR A 15 20.78 -17.50 8.57
N LEU A 16 21.11 -17.45 7.28
CA LEU A 16 20.62 -18.39 6.29
C LEU A 16 21.48 -19.65 6.32
N ASN A 17 20.85 -20.78 5.99
CA ASN A 17 21.56 -22.00 5.68
C ASN A 17 22.37 -21.83 4.36
N PRO A 18 23.42 -22.63 4.14
CA PRO A 18 24.28 -22.50 2.96
C PRO A 18 23.57 -22.76 1.61
N ASP A 19 22.40 -23.37 1.64
CA ASP A 19 21.50 -23.61 0.51
C ASP A 19 20.58 -22.40 0.19
N GLY A 20 20.61 -21.35 1.02
CA GLY A 20 19.76 -20.16 0.88
C GLY A 20 18.41 -20.27 1.61
N THR A 21 18.20 -21.35 2.35
CA THR A 21 16.98 -21.60 3.12
C THR A 21 17.06 -20.90 4.50
N CYS A 22 15.93 -20.46 5.05
CA CYS A 22 15.88 -19.96 6.43
C CYS A 22 15.96 -21.13 7.44
N PRO A 23 16.28 -20.89 8.73
CA PRO A 23 16.36 -21.96 9.74
C PRO A 23 15.03 -22.70 9.98
N ASP A 24 13.91 -22.12 9.54
CA ASP A 24 12.59 -22.74 9.58
C ASP A 24 12.35 -23.72 8.41
N GLY A 25 13.30 -23.84 7.47
CA GLY A 25 13.23 -24.76 6.33
C GLY A 25 12.53 -24.20 5.08
N HIS A 26 12.22 -22.90 5.07
CA HIS A 26 11.56 -22.22 3.94
C HIS A 26 12.57 -21.50 3.04
N GLN A 27 12.24 -21.41 1.75
CA GLN A 27 13.09 -20.72 0.78
C GLN A 27 13.04 -19.20 1.01
N ALA A 28 14.18 -18.58 1.31
CA ALA A 28 14.30 -17.14 1.23
C ALA A 28 14.42 -16.77 -0.26
N ALA A 29 13.76 -15.69 -0.70
CA ALA A 29 13.56 -15.33 -2.11
C ALA A 29 14.70 -15.79 -3.03
N PRO A 30 14.42 -16.57 -4.11
CA PRO A 30 15.44 -17.14 -4.99
C PRO A 30 16.46 -16.09 -5.39
N LEU A 31 17.72 -16.29 -4.98
CA LEU A 31 18.82 -15.52 -5.54
C LEU A 31 18.80 -15.79 -7.05
N PRO A 32 18.67 -14.76 -7.92
CA PRO A 32 18.73 -14.98 -9.34
C PRO A 32 20.08 -15.64 -9.68
N PRO A 33 20.14 -16.61 -10.60
CA PRO A 33 21.39 -17.22 -11.00
C PRO A 33 22.37 -16.13 -11.46
N PRO A 34 23.68 -16.27 -11.21
CA PRO A 34 24.66 -15.26 -11.60
C PRO A 34 24.57 -15.02 -13.10
N GLY A 35 24.01 -13.86 -13.50
CA GLY A 35 23.78 -13.48 -14.89
C GLY A 35 22.32 -13.21 -15.28
N ALA A 36 21.33 -13.58 -14.46
CA ALA A 36 19.94 -13.18 -14.70
C ALA A 36 19.65 -11.84 -14.00
N ALA A 37 19.51 -10.78 -14.79
CA ALA A 37 19.02 -9.50 -14.29
C ALA A 37 17.64 -9.68 -13.62
N ALA A 38 17.46 -9.02 -12.48
CA ALA A 38 16.22 -9.03 -11.72
C ALA A 38 15.03 -8.69 -12.64
N ILE A 39 14.06 -9.59 -12.71
CA ILE A 39 12.79 -9.31 -13.38
C ILE A 39 12.05 -8.36 -12.44
N ASP A 40 11.97 -7.08 -12.82
CA ASP A 40 11.15 -6.10 -12.13
C ASP A 40 9.69 -6.59 -12.10
N PRO A 41 9.09 -6.84 -10.94
CA PRO A 41 7.68 -7.25 -10.84
C PRO A 41 6.70 -6.10 -11.17
N ALA A 42 7.20 -4.95 -11.63
CA ALA A 42 6.40 -3.80 -12.02
C ALA A 42 5.70 -3.96 -13.38
N SER A 43 6.02 -5.00 -14.15
CA SER A 43 5.41 -5.26 -15.47
C SER A 43 4.33 -6.34 -15.38
N GLY A 44 3.31 -6.11 -14.56
CA GLY A 44 2.04 -6.84 -14.67
C GLY A 44 1.23 -6.32 -15.88
N PRO A 45 0.43 -7.16 -16.57
CA PRO A 45 -0.46 -6.67 -17.61
C PRO A 45 -1.51 -5.76 -16.96
N ALA A 46 -1.51 -4.48 -17.34
CA ALA A 46 -2.59 -3.56 -17.02
C ALA A 46 -3.89 -4.13 -17.60
N THR A 47 -4.70 -4.71 -16.72
CA THR A 47 -6.06 -5.14 -17.03
C THR A 47 -6.97 -4.05 -16.46
N ASP A 48 -7.53 -3.26 -17.35
CA ASP A 48 -8.41 -2.15 -17.03
C ASP A 48 -9.79 -2.63 -16.52
N SER A 49 -10.39 -1.78 -15.70
CA SER A 49 -11.84 -1.55 -15.53
C SER A 49 -12.58 -2.24 -14.38
N ALA A 50 -13.03 -1.37 -13.48
CA ALA A 50 -14.32 -1.38 -12.79
C ALA A 50 -14.68 -2.62 -11.96
N THR A 51 -14.41 -2.53 -10.66
CA THR A 51 -15.23 -3.22 -9.65
C THR A 51 -15.56 -2.22 -8.56
N THR A 52 -16.84 -1.85 -8.52
CA THR A 52 -17.52 -1.23 -7.39
C THR A 52 -17.30 -2.08 -6.15
N ASP A 53 -16.89 -1.39 -5.08
CA ASP A 53 -16.96 -1.75 -3.66
C ASP A 53 -17.21 -3.21 -3.29
N GLU A 54 -16.21 -3.85 -2.69
CA GLU A 54 -16.38 -4.63 -1.45
C GLU A 54 -15.01 -4.99 -0.86
N ASP A 55 -14.71 -4.30 0.24
CA ASP A 55 -13.84 -4.69 1.36
C ASP A 55 -12.59 -5.54 1.05
N SER A 56 -11.46 -4.85 0.87
CA SER A 56 -10.13 -5.46 1.02
C SER A 56 -9.25 -4.56 1.89
N GLY A 57 -9.58 -4.55 3.19
CA GLY A 57 -8.62 -4.91 4.25
C GLY A 57 -7.33 -4.10 4.42
N ARG A 58 -7.16 -2.94 3.80
CA ARG A 58 -6.20 -1.91 4.25
C ARG A 58 -6.98 -0.71 4.69
N VAL A 59 -7.45 -0.77 5.95
CA VAL A 59 -8.01 0.37 6.66
C VAL A 59 -7.04 1.53 6.44
N ALA A 60 -7.49 2.56 5.71
CA ALA A 60 -6.65 3.73 5.48
C ALA A 60 -6.16 4.21 6.85
N PRO A 61 -4.87 4.61 6.98
CA PRO A 61 -4.31 5.05 8.25
C PRO A 61 -5.28 6.03 8.91
N TRP A 62 -5.64 5.86 10.18
CA TRP A 62 -6.68 6.65 10.86
C TRP A 62 -6.58 8.16 10.61
N HIS A 63 -5.35 8.67 10.51
CA HIS A 63 -5.06 10.06 10.20
C HIS A 63 -5.56 10.54 8.83
N PHE A 64 -5.57 9.66 7.81
CA PHE A 64 -6.11 9.97 6.49
C PHE A 64 -7.59 10.40 6.57
N TRP A 65 -8.39 9.64 7.33
CA TRP A 65 -9.79 9.96 7.55
C TRP A 65 -9.99 11.27 8.32
N VAL A 66 -9.12 11.58 9.30
CA VAL A 66 -9.18 12.85 10.05
C VAL A 66 -9.01 14.07 9.12
N MET A 67 -8.05 14.02 8.20
CA MET A 67 -7.85 15.11 7.23
C MET A 67 -9.05 15.28 6.29
N VAL A 68 -9.64 14.18 5.82
CA VAL A 68 -10.83 14.20 4.96
C VAL A 68 -12.03 14.82 5.69
N VAL A 69 -12.26 14.44 6.95
CA VAL A 69 -13.35 14.99 7.76
C VAL A 69 -13.15 16.49 8.03
N ALA A 70 -11.95 16.91 8.41
CA ALA A 70 -11.64 18.32 8.63
C ALA A 70 -11.88 19.16 7.35
N LEU A 71 -11.48 18.62 6.20
CA LEU A 71 -11.70 19.24 4.90
C LEU A 71 -13.19 19.35 4.57
N ALA A 72 -13.96 18.27 4.75
CA ALA A 72 -15.40 18.26 4.49
C ALA A 72 -16.16 19.28 5.37
N ILE A 73 -15.81 19.38 6.65
CA ILE A 73 -16.37 20.37 7.58
C ILE A 73 -16.05 21.79 7.11
N TYR A 74 -14.79 22.06 6.73
CA TYR A 74 -14.38 23.38 6.26
C TYR A 74 -15.11 23.78 4.97
N LEU A 75 -15.18 22.88 3.98
CA LEU A 75 -15.91 23.15 2.74
C LEU A 75 -17.40 23.36 2.99
N GLY A 76 -18.03 22.53 3.84
CA GLY A 76 -19.43 22.67 4.20
C GLY A 76 -19.72 24.03 4.85
N TRP A 77 -18.92 24.43 5.84
CA TRP A 77 -19.05 25.74 6.49
C TRP A 77 -18.85 26.89 5.49
N ARG A 78 -17.83 26.78 4.63
CA ARG A 78 -17.54 27.81 3.62
C ARG A 78 -18.65 27.92 2.57
N LEU A 79 -19.26 26.79 2.19
CA LEU A 79 -20.42 26.76 1.30
C LEU A 79 -21.61 27.48 1.94
N VAL A 80 -21.95 27.15 3.20
CA VAL A 80 -23.04 27.79 3.94
C VAL A 80 -22.79 29.30 4.08
N GLN A 81 -21.56 29.70 4.39
CA GLN A 81 -21.18 31.11 4.50
C GLN A 81 -21.32 31.85 3.16
N GLY A 82 -20.89 31.23 2.05
CA GLY A 82 -21.05 31.78 0.71
C GLY A 82 -22.51 31.88 0.28
N ILE A 83 -23.31 30.85 0.56
CA ILE A 83 -24.74 30.79 0.25
C ILE A 83 -25.51 31.84 1.05
N MET A 84 -25.26 31.99 2.35
CA MET A 84 -25.88 33.04 3.16
C MET A 84 -25.52 34.43 2.65
N TRP A 85 -24.26 34.66 2.26
CA TRP A 85 -23.85 35.93 1.67
C TRP A 85 -24.55 36.19 0.33
N ALA A 86 -24.64 35.18 -0.54
CA ALA A 86 -25.26 35.30 -1.86
C ALA A 86 -26.76 35.57 -1.77
N ILE A 87 -27.48 34.89 -0.88
CA ILE A 87 -28.92 35.11 -0.66
C ILE A 87 -29.17 36.50 -0.03
N GLY A 88 -28.34 36.93 0.92
CA GLY A 88 -28.47 38.26 1.52
C GLY A 88 -28.06 39.42 0.61
N LYS A 89 -27.42 39.15 -0.53
CA LYS A 89 -27.01 40.15 -1.52
C LYS A 89 -27.97 40.29 -2.71
N LEU A 90 -28.95 39.40 -2.84
CA LEU A 90 -30.02 39.45 -3.83
C LEU A 90 -31.18 40.29 -3.29
#